data_AF-A0A0S4JNZ1-F1
#
_entry.id   AF-A0A0S4JNZ1-F1
#
_cell.length_a   1.000
_cell.length_b   1.000
_cell.length_c   1.000
_cell.angle_alpha   90.00
_cell.angle_beta   90.00
_cell.angle_gamma   90.00
#
_symmetry.space_group_name_H-M   'P 1'
#
loop_
_entity.id
_entity.type
_entity.pdbx_description
1 polymer ?
#
loop_
_entity_poly.entity_id
_entity_poly.type
_entity_poly.pdbx_seq_one_letter_code
_entity_poly.pdbx_strand_id
1 'polypeptide(L)'
;RYFTGIVASFQGNGDLVLLSAVEFREFSDAANNGVKETGIKQSGLLAIPFAHISTMHKRLDGHLPVSEHINNRLMQQQQLLQQREEASAGEQK
;
A
#
# COMPACT_ATOMS: atom_id res chain seq x y z
N ARG A 1 10.94 0.49 3.71
CA ARG A 1 9.67 0.70 4.44
C ARG A 1 9.00 1.92 3.82
N TYR A 2 7.70 1.89 3.62
CA TYR A 2 6.94 3.07 3.20
C TYR A 2 5.82 3.34 4.20
N PHE A 3 5.58 4.62 4.47
CA PHE A 3 4.54 5.08 5.38
C PHE A 3 3.58 5.95 4.59
N THR A 4 2.28 5.77 4.83
CA THR A 4 1.23 6.65 4.34
C THR A 4 0.42 7.15 5.53
N GLY A 5 -0.16 8.33 5.42
CA GLY A 5 -0.96 8.95 6.47
C GLY A 5 -1.31 10.38 6.11
N ILE A 6 -2.04 11.04 7.00
CA ILE A 6 -2.34 12.47 6.88
C ILE A 6 -1.25 13.24 7.62
N VAL A 7 -0.56 14.13 6.92
CA VAL A 7 0.45 15.00 7.55
C VAL A 7 -0.28 15.97 8.50
N ALA A 8 0.00 15.86 9.79
CA ALA A 8 -0.55 16.73 10.82
C ALA A 8 0.40 17.86 11.20
N SER A 9 1.71 17.59 11.20
CA SER A 9 2.73 18.60 11.43
C SER A 9 4.00 18.25 10.67
N PHE A 10 4.68 19.28 10.19
CA PHE A 10 5.96 19.19 9.52
C PHE A 10 6.83 20.40 9.91
N GLN A 11 7.92 20.15 10.61
CA GLN A 11 9.03 21.11 10.74
C GLN A 11 10.25 20.48 10.10
N GLY A 12 10.88 21.18 9.14
CA GLY A 12 11.98 20.65 8.31
C GLY A 12 13.20 20.11 9.06
N ASN A 13 13.35 20.44 10.36
CA ASN A 13 14.42 19.94 11.24
C ASN A 13 13.88 19.12 12.44
N GLY A 14 12.57 18.87 12.51
CA GLY A 14 11.89 18.14 13.59
C GLY A 14 11.31 16.81 13.12
N ASP A 15 10.21 16.39 13.74
CA ASP A 15 9.51 15.17 13.34
C ASP A 15 8.41 15.47 12.31
N LEU A 16 8.27 14.58 11.32
CA LEU A 16 7.04 14.45 10.56
C LEU A 16 6.01 13.71 11.41
N VAL A 17 4.86 14.33 11.63
CA VAL A 17 3.75 13.71 12.34
C VAL A 17 2.67 13.28 11.36
N LEU A 18 2.38 11.98 11.33
CA LEU A 18 1.34 11.35 10.53
C LEU A 18 0.18 10.90 11.41
N LEU A 19 -1.05 11.29 11.04
CA LEU A 19 -2.30 10.72 11.53
C LEU A 19 -2.73 9.55 10.65
N SER A 20 -3.41 8.58 11.27
CA SER A 20 -3.89 7.36 10.59
C SER A 20 -2.79 6.69 9.78
N ALA A 21 -1.59 6.62 10.36
CA ALA A 21 -0.40 6.15 9.70
C ALA A 21 -0.49 4.64 9.41
N VAL A 22 -0.12 4.24 8.20
CA VAL A 22 0.02 2.83 7.82
C VAL A 22 1.46 2.60 7.37
N GLU A 23 2.13 1.70 8.07
CA GLU A 23 3.47 1.22 7.74
C GLU A 23 3.34 0.00 6.83
N PHE A 24 4.14 0.00 5.78
CA PHE A 24 4.32 -1.16 4.93
C PHE A 24 5.80 -1.56 4.91
N ARG A 25 6.04 -2.84 5.13
CA ARG A 25 7.37 -3.45 5.10
C ARG A 25 7.39 -4.49 4.00
N GLU A 26 8.28 -4.30 3.03
CA GLU A 26 8.69 -5.42 2.17
C GLU A 26 9.73 -6.23 2.95
N PHE A 27 9.47 -7.52 3.09
CA PHE A 27 10.44 -8.51 3.54
C PHE A 27 10.86 -9.30 2.32
N SER A 28 12.16 -9.32 2.02
CA SER A 28 12.71 -10.31 1.10
C SER A 28 13.03 -11.55 1.91
N ASP A 29 12.23 -12.60 1.76
CA ASP A 29 12.61 -13.89 2.32
C ASP A 29 13.51 -14.61 1.31
N ALA A 30 14.80 -14.70 1.66
CA ALA A 30 15.79 -15.41 0.85
C ALA A 30 15.49 -16.92 0.77
N ALA A 31 14.69 -17.46 1.70
CA ALA A 31 14.31 -18.87 1.73
C ALA A 31 13.09 -19.21 0.84
N ASN A 32 12.29 -18.22 0.45
CA ASN A 32 11.06 -18.41 -0.34
C ASN A 32 11.21 -17.98 -1.81
N ASN A 33 12.32 -18.34 -2.46
CA ASN A 33 12.56 -18.10 -3.90
C ASN A 33 12.34 -16.64 -4.36
N GLY A 34 12.61 -15.65 -3.49
CA GLY A 34 12.46 -14.23 -3.83
C GLY A 34 11.02 -13.71 -3.77
N VAL A 35 10.08 -14.46 -3.19
CA VAL A 35 8.75 -13.94 -2.87
C VAL A 35 8.89 -12.84 -1.82
N LYS A 36 8.48 -11.61 -2.18
CA LYS A 36 8.45 -10.47 -1.27
C LYS A 36 7.17 -10.51 -0.45
N GLU A 37 7.28 -10.79 0.84
CA GLU A 37 6.14 -10.65 1.74
C GLU A 37 5.96 -9.17 2.11
N THR A 38 4.72 -8.68 2.05
CA THR A 38 4.41 -7.30 2.44
C THR A 38 3.67 -7.31 3.77
N GLY A 39 4.35 -6.91 4.85
CA GLY A 39 3.71 -6.71 6.15
C GLY A 39 3.07 -5.33 6.24
N ILE A 40 1.82 -5.27 6.68
CA ILE A 40 1.06 -4.03 6.89
C ILE A 40 0.84 -3.84 8.39
N LYS A 41 1.21 -2.68 8.92
CA LYS A 41 0.95 -2.30 10.32
C LYS A 41 0.27 -0.95 10.37
N GLN A 42 -0.93 -0.90 10.94
CA GLN A 42 -1.66 0.35 11.18
C GLN A 42 -1.23 0.97 12.50
N SER A 43 -1.17 2.29 12.56
CA SER A 43 -0.84 3.09 13.74
C SER A 43 -1.66 4.37 13.74
N GLY A 44 -2.29 4.71 14.86
CA GLY A 44 -3.15 5.89 14.94
C GLY A 44 -2.40 7.21 14.74
N LEU A 45 -1.28 7.37 15.45
CA LEU A 45 -0.39 8.53 15.39
C LEU A 45 1.05 8.03 15.26
N LEU A 46 1.82 8.60 14.34
CA LEU A 46 3.22 8.25 14.12
C LEU A 46 4.07 9.50 13.95
N ALA A 47 5.12 9.62 14.76
CA ALA A 47 6.18 10.62 14.59
C ALA A 47 7.40 9.96 13.94
N ILE A 48 7.90 10.55 12.86
CA ILE A 48 9.08 10.09 12.11
C ILE A 48 10.12 11.22 12.11
N PRO A 49 11.30 11.05 12.72
CA PRO A 49 12.34 12.05 12.64
C PRO A 49 12.76 12.31 11.20
N PHE A 50 12.88 13.58 10.81
CA PHE A 50 13.13 13.93 9.41
C PHE A 50 14.44 13.35 8.86
N ALA A 51 15.45 13.15 9.73
CA ALA A 51 16.71 12.50 9.38
C ALA A 51 16.54 11.06 8.84
N HIS A 52 15.41 10.39 9.11
CA HIS A 52 15.09 9.05 8.62
C HIS A 52 14.23 9.06 7.35
N ILE A 53 13.84 10.22 6.85
CA ILE A 53 13.01 10.37 5.66
C ILE A 53 13.90 10.56 4.45
N SER A 54 13.92 9.56 3.56
CA SER A 54 14.64 9.67 2.29
C SER A 54 13.91 10.54 1.28
N THR A 55 12.59 10.35 1.18
CA THR A 55 11.72 11.02 0.20
C THR A 55 10.32 11.17 0.78
N MET A 56 9.66 12.26 0.43
CA MET A 56 8.26 12.53 0.79
C MET A 56 7.49 12.87 -0.48
N HIS A 57 6.35 12.20 -0.67
CA HIS A 57 5.47 12.44 -1.81
C HIS A 57 4.14 12.99 -1.29
N LYS A 58 3.79 14.19 -1.74
CA LYS A 58 2.42 14.71 -1.55
C LYS A 58 1.53 14.06 -2.60
N ARG A 59 0.38 13.54 -2.17
CA ARG A 59 -0.66 13.07 -3.09
C ARG A 59 -1.33 14.26 -3.77
N LEU A 60 -1.52 14.18 -5.08
CA LEU A 60 -2.34 15.15 -5.81
C LEU A 60 -3.83 14.86 -5.57
N ASP A 61 -4.63 15.92 -5.49
CA ASP A 61 -6.07 15.78 -5.31
C ASP A 61 -6.70 15.00 -6.48
N GLY A 62 -7.73 14.20 -6.18
CA GLY A 62 -8.40 13.35 -7.18
C GLY A 62 -7.69 12.02 -7.49
N HIS A 63 -6.51 11.75 -6.94
CA HIS A 63 -5.82 10.47 -7.10
C HIS A 63 -6.00 9.56 -5.88
N LEU A 64 -6.36 8.30 -6.13
CA LEU A 64 -6.48 7.27 -5.09
C LEU A 64 -5.12 6.98 -4.44
N PRO A 65 -5.06 6.61 -3.14
CA PRO A 65 -3.86 6.00 -2.55
C PRO A 65 -3.34 4.86 -3.45
N VAL A 66 -2.02 4.73 -3.58
CA VAL A 66 -1.41 3.64 -4.37
C VAL A 66 -1.89 2.27 -3.89
N SER A 67 -2.03 2.08 -2.57
CA SER A 67 -2.58 0.86 -1.98
C SER A 67 -4.03 0.58 -2.41
N GLU A 68 -4.86 1.62 -2.52
CA GLU A 68 -6.24 1.49 -2.96
C GLU A 68 -6.33 1.24 -4.47
N HIS A 69 -5.45 1.87 -5.26
CA HIS A 69 -5.31 1.57 -6.68
C HIS A 69 -4.88 0.11 -6.93
N ILE A 70 -3.91 -0.40 -6.15
CA ILE A 70 -3.47 -1.80 -6.22
C ILE A 70 -4.62 -2.74 -5.82
N ASN A 71 -5.31 -2.48 -4.70
CA ASN A 71 -6.45 -3.29 -4.28
C ASN A 71 -7.57 -3.31 -5.33
N ASN A 72 -7.91 -2.16 -5.90
CA ASN A 72 -8.93 -2.06 -6.95
C ASN A 72 -8.54 -2.86 -8.20
N ARG A 73 -7.27 -2.82 -8.59
CA ARG A 73 -6.75 -3.64 -9.71
C ARG A 73 -6.83 -5.13 -9.40
N LEU A 74 -6.48 -5.55 -8.20
CA LEU A 74 -6.55 -6.96 -7.78
C LEU A 74 -7.99 -7.46 -7.77
N MET A 75 -8.92 -6.68 -7.22
CA MET A 75 -10.35 -7.03 -7.25
C MET A 75 -10.90 -7.12 -8.67
N GLN A 76 -10.54 -6.19 -9.56
CA GLN A 76 -10.93 -6.26 -10.97
C GLN A 76 -10.37 -7.51 -11.65
N GLN A 77 -9.11 -7.85 -11.38
CA GLN A 77 -8.50 -9.06 -11.95
C GLN A 77 -9.19 -10.34 -11.47
N GLN A 78 -9.56 -10.42 -10.17
CA GLN A 78 -10.31 -11.56 -9.63
C GLN A 78 -11.70 -11.69 -10.27
N GLN A 79 -12.43 -10.58 -10.43
CA GLN A 79 -13.74 -10.59 -11.10
C GLN A 79 -13.65 -11.08 -12.55
N LEU A 80 -12.63 -10.65 -13.29
CA LEU A 80 -12.40 -11.10 -14.67
C LEU A 80 -12.06 -12.59 -14.76
N LEU A 81 -11.31 -13.12 -13.79
CA LEU A 81 -11.03 -14.56 -13.72
C LEU A 81 -12.30 -15.36 -13.44
N GLN A 82 -13.12 -14.91 -12.50
CA GLN A 82 -14.38 -15.57 -12.16
C GLN A 82 -15.36 -15.59 -13.35
N GLN A 83 -15.48 -14.48 -14.09
CA GLN A 83 -16.31 -14.43 -15.30
C GLN A 83 -15.82 -15.39 -16.40
N ARG A 84 -14.51 -15.60 -16.53
CA ARG A 84 -13.95 -16.56 -17.49
C ARG A 84 -14.24 -18.00 -17.09
N GLU A 85 -14.17 -18.32 -15.80
CA GLU A 85 -14.52 -19.64 -15.29
C GLU A 85 -16.01 -19.95 -15.52
N GLU A 86 -16.89 -18.99 -15.26
CA GLU A 86 -18.32 -19.12 -15.50
C GLU A 86 -18.67 -19.26 -16.99
N ALA A 87 -18.01 -18.49 -17.87
CA ALA A 87 -18.18 -18.60 -19.32
C ALA A 87 -17.70 -19.96 -19.86
N SER A 88 -16.56 -20.46 -19.35
CA SER A 88 -16.00 -21.75 -19.76
C SER A 88 -16.86 -22.94 -19.29
N ALA A 89 -17.56 -22.80 -18.16
CA ALA A 89 -18.49 -23.81 -17.65
C ALA A 89 -19.83 -23.84 -18.41
N GLY A 90 -20.20 -22.77 -19.11
CA GLY A 90 -21.44 -22.65 -19.88
C GLY A 90 -21.39 -23.28 -21.28
N GLU A 91 -20.22 -23.46 -21.87
CA GLU A 91 -20.05 -23.97 -23.25
C GLU A 91 -20.07 -25.51 -23.37
N GLN A 92 -20.19 -26.26 -22.27
CA GLN A 92 -20.23 -27.74 -22.28
C GLN A 92 -21.66 -28.35 -22.24
N LYS A 93 -22.72 -27.58 -22.54
CA LYS A 93 -24.10 -28.09 -22.57
C LYS A 93 -24.71 -28.09 -23.97
#